data_AF-A0A2S1LR70-F1
#
_entry.id   AF-A0A2S1LR70-F1
#
_cell.length_a   1.000
_cell.length_b   1.000
_cell.length_c   1.000
_cell.angle_alpha   90.00
_cell.angle_beta   90.00
_cell.angle_gamma   90.00
#
_symmetry.space_group_name_H-M   'P 1'
#
loop_
_entity.id
_entity.type
_entity.pdbx_description
1 polymer ?
#
loop_
_entity_poly.entity_id
_entity_poly.type
_entity_poly.pdbx_seq_one_letter_code
_entity_poly.pdbx_strand_id
1 'polypeptide(L)'
;MRVLFFFSLLCVIFLSCKTKRIPEKGNATVVEPELNYIPYYLTMYKADSLFLIDDFKGSYRLLDSLFKIYPPLDTDNYVEYSIYLNSAVMSGNVEDVEAKVRYGYRHFGGIVALHKNNYEMHIAVDSAAKLTETDIAQLKKEYANSLDHGLRERLRRMHYEDQAIRLNGGSYEEMGLIDWKNRSI
;
A
#
# COMPACT_ATOMS: atom_id res chain seq x y z
N MET A 1 39.18 -49.24 -12.84
CA MET A 1 38.28 -49.13 -14.01
C MET A 1 36.86 -49.47 -13.57
N ARG A 2 36.05 -48.44 -13.24
CA ARG A 2 34.59 -48.44 -13.25
C ARG A 2 34.19 -46.98 -13.23
N VAL A 3 33.65 -46.56 -14.37
CA VAL A 3 33.30 -45.20 -14.74
C VAL A 3 31.79 -45.05 -14.53
N LEU A 4 31.35 -43.82 -14.31
CA LEU A 4 30.06 -43.24 -14.69
C LEU A 4 28.96 -43.10 -13.60
N PHE A 5 28.67 -41.81 -13.37
CA PHE A 5 27.34 -41.19 -13.29
C PHE A 5 26.54 -41.29 -11.99
N PHE A 6 26.79 -40.32 -11.10
CA PHE A 6 25.73 -39.67 -10.32
C PHE A 6 25.87 -38.14 -10.46
N PHE A 7 25.55 -37.65 -11.66
CA PHE A 7 25.43 -36.23 -11.96
C PHE A 7 24.14 -36.04 -12.77
N SER A 8 22.99 -36.14 -12.11
CA SER A 8 21.69 -35.70 -12.64
C SER A 8 20.60 -35.84 -11.57
N LEU A 9 20.57 -34.93 -10.60
CA LEU A 9 19.30 -34.49 -10.03
C LEU A 9 19.36 -32.98 -9.82
N LEU A 10 19.75 -32.32 -10.90
CA LEU A 10 19.58 -30.90 -11.13
C LEU A 10 18.15 -30.68 -11.65
N CYS A 11 17.54 -29.59 -11.22
CA CYS A 11 16.45 -28.89 -11.91
C CYS A 11 15.09 -29.60 -12.00
N VAL A 12 14.23 -29.54 -10.97
CA VAL A 12 12.81 -29.12 -11.15
C VAL A 12 12.19 -28.64 -9.81
N ILE A 13 12.64 -27.52 -9.24
CA ILE A 13 11.80 -26.79 -8.25
C ILE A 13 11.89 -25.28 -8.47
N PHE A 14 11.81 -24.86 -9.74
CA PHE A 14 11.40 -23.50 -10.09
C PHE A 14 10.07 -23.58 -10.85
N LEU A 15 9.04 -24.16 -10.21
CA LEU A 15 7.66 -23.81 -10.55
C LEU A 15 7.42 -22.40 -10.02
N SER A 16 8.01 -21.44 -10.74
CA SER A 16 7.66 -20.04 -10.71
C SER A 16 6.18 -19.98 -11.08
N CYS A 17 5.32 -19.74 -10.08
CA CYS A 17 3.95 -19.30 -10.31
C CYS A 17 4.04 -18.03 -11.17
N LYS A 18 3.83 -18.19 -12.48
CA LYS A 18 3.69 -17.06 -13.39
C LYS A 18 2.39 -16.34 -13.03
N THR A 19 2.47 -15.31 -12.20
CA THR A 19 1.37 -14.37 -12.04
C THR A 19 1.16 -13.71 -13.39
N LYS A 20 -0.02 -13.91 -13.98
CA LYS A 20 -0.41 -13.28 -15.24
C LYS A 20 -0.38 -11.76 -15.05
N ARG A 21 0.35 -11.04 -15.91
CA ARG A 21 0.30 -9.57 -15.96
C ARG A 21 -1.07 -9.12 -16.47
N ILE A 22 -1.64 -8.12 -15.81
CA ILE A 22 -2.90 -7.51 -16.20
C ILE A 22 -2.64 -6.55 -17.37
N PRO A 23 -3.39 -6.63 -18.48
CA PRO A 23 -3.32 -5.62 -19.54
C PRO A 23 -3.93 -4.30 -19.05
N GLU A 24 -3.24 -3.21 -19.37
CA GLU A 24 -3.70 -1.85 -19.11
C GLU A 24 -5.02 -1.57 -19.87
N LYS A 25 -5.94 -0.89 -19.18
CA LYS A 25 -7.34 -0.62 -19.55
C LYS A 25 -7.60 -0.55 -21.07
N GLY A 26 -8.41 -1.49 -21.56
CA GLY A 26 -8.98 -1.43 -22.90
C GLY A 26 -10.15 -2.40 -23.06
N ASN A 27 -11.36 -1.86 -22.95
CA ASN A 27 -12.65 -2.41 -23.36
C ASN A 27 -13.08 -3.75 -22.71
N ALA A 28 -14.03 -3.60 -21.77
CA ALA A 28 -14.74 -4.67 -21.08
C ALA A 28 -15.44 -5.63 -22.05
N THR A 29 -14.93 -6.86 -22.16
CA THR A 29 -15.71 -8.11 -22.38
C THR A 29 -14.93 -9.36 -21.91
N VAL A 30 -13.93 -9.20 -21.05
CA VAL A 30 -13.23 -10.35 -20.43
C VAL A 30 -13.71 -10.42 -18.98
N VAL A 31 -14.31 -11.55 -18.60
CA VAL A 31 -14.57 -11.91 -17.20
C VAL A 31 -13.23 -11.75 -16.48
N GLU A 32 -13.10 -10.67 -15.69
CA GLU A 32 -11.86 -10.39 -14.96
C GLU A 32 -11.57 -11.60 -14.08
N PRO A 33 -10.40 -12.26 -14.21
CA PRO A 33 -10.04 -13.31 -13.30
C PRO A 33 -10.04 -12.72 -11.90
N GLU A 34 -10.81 -13.32 -10.99
CA GLU A 34 -10.86 -12.95 -9.58
C GLU A 34 -9.43 -12.72 -9.05
N LEU A 35 -9.12 -11.46 -8.70
CA LEU A 35 -7.80 -11.07 -8.23
C LEU A 35 -7.49 -11.81 -6.93
N ASN A 36 -6.53 -12.73 -6.98
CA ASN A 36 -6.04 -13.39 -5.77
C ASN A 36 -5.01 -12.49 -5.06
N TYR A 37 -5.44 -11.84 -3.97
CA TYR A 37 -4.59 -10.99 -3.13
C TYR A 37 -3.81 -11.75 -2.05
N ILE A 38 -3.95 -13.08 -1.91
CA ILE A 38 -3.18 -13.86 -0.94
C ILE A 38 -1.67 -13.70 -1.16
N PRO A 39 -1.12 -13.86 -2.39
CA PRO A 39 0.30 -13.66 -2.63
C PRO A 39 0.77 -12.23 -2.33
N TYR A 40 -0.12 -11.26 -2.50
CA TYR A 40 0.16 -9.86 -2.23
C TYR A 40 0.40 -9.64 -0.73
N TYR A 41 -0.57 -10.02 0.12
CA TYR A 41 -0.45 -9.82 1.56
C TYR A 41 0.68 -10.66 2.17
N LEU A 42 0.89 -11.90 1.70
CA LEU A 42 2.03 -12.71 2.15
C LEU A 42 3.38 -12.06 1.81
N THR A 43 3.52 -11.45 0.63
CA THR A 43 4.74 -10.74 0.25
C THR A 43 4.91 -9.47 1.06
N MET A 44 3.83 -8.71 1.29
CA MET A 44 3.83 -7.52 2.14
C MET A 44 4.30 -7.83 3.56
N TYR A 45 3.74 -8.83 4.22
CA TYR A 45 4.14 -9.21 5.58
C TYR A 45 5.61 -9.64 5.66
N LYS A 46 6.10 -10.34 4.64
CA LYS A 46 7.50 -10.72 4.56
C LYS A 46 8.40 -9.49 4.42
N ALA A 47 8.03 -8.53 3.58
CA ALA A 47 8.79 -7.29 3.42
C ALA A 47 8.79 -6.45 4.70
N ASP A 48 7.64 -6.31 5.36
CA ASP A 48 7.53 -5.62 6.65
C ASP A 48 8.42 -6.27 7.73
N SER A 49 8.41 -7.60 7.81
CA SER A 49 9.29 -8.33 8.74
C SER A 49 10.78 -8.04 8.49
N LEU A 50 11.20 -7.92 7.23
CA LEU A 50 12.57 -7.55 6.86
C LEU A 50 12.88 -6.09 7.20
N PHE A 51 11.93 -5.19 6.93
CA PHE A 51 12.05 -3.77 7.25
C PHE A 51 12.25 -3.54 8.75
N LEU A 52 11.49 -4.22 9.60
CA LEU A 52 11.58 -4.10 11.07
C LEU A 52 12.91 -4.59 11.66
N ILE A 53 13.64 -5.46 10.95
CA ILE A 53 14.97 -5.94 11.36
C ILE A 53 16.11 -5.23 10.61
N ASP A 54 15.82 -4.07 10.02
CA ASP A 54 16.77 -3.24 9.28
C ASP A 54 17.34 -3.90 7.99
N ASP A 55 16.74 -4.98 7.47
CA ASP A 55 17.06 -5.54 6.13
C ASP A 55 16.30 -4.78 5.02
N PHE A 56 16.70 -3.52 4.85
CA PHE A 56 16.09 -2.60 3.89
C PHE A 56 16.24 -3.08 2.44
N LYS A 57 17.37 -3.72 2.11
CA LYS A 57 17.61 -4.25 0.77
C LYS A 57 16.68 -5.42 0.45
N GLY A 58 16.49 -6.33 1.41
CA GLY A 58 15.55 -7.44 1.31
C GLY A 58 14.11 -6.96 1.18
N SER A 59 13.70 -6.03 2.03
CA SER A 59 12.38 -5.39 1.99
C SER A 59 12.13 -4.69 0.64
N TYR A 60 13.03 -3.80 0.23
CA TYR A 60 12.93 -3.06 -1.03
C TYR A 60 12.75 -4.01 -2.23
N ARG A 61 13.57 -5.06 -2.33
CA ARG A 61 13.49 -6.02 -3.44
C ARG A 61 12.12 -6.72 -3.53
N LEU A 62 11.54 -7.09 -2.39
CA LEU A 62 10.21 -7.73 -2.36
C LEU A 62 9.13 -6.74 -2.80
N LEU A 63 9.16 -5.52 -2.27
CA LEU A 63 8.15 -4.49 -2.55
C LEU A 63 8.25 -3.95 -3.98
N ASP A 64 9.46 -3.73 -4.50
CA ASP A 64 9.67 -3.32 -5.89
C ASP A 64 9.13 -4.37 -6.86
N SER A 65 9.38 -5.66 -6.60
CA SER A 65 8.81 -6.74 -7.40
C SER A 65 7.29 -6.83 -7.26
N LEU A 66 6.76 -6.57 -6.07
CA LEU A 66 5.32 -6.64 -5.80
C LEU A 66 4.59 -5.51 -6.53
N PHE A 67 5.07 -4.28 -6.43
CA PHE A 67 4.42 -3.09 -7.01
C PHE A 67 4.51 -3.01 -8.53
N LYS A 68 5.39 -3.80 -9.15
CA LYS A 68 5.40 -4.04 -10.61
C LYS A 68 4.26 -4.94 -11.09
N ILE A 69 3.63 -5.70 -10.19
CA ILE A 69 2.54 -6.63 -10.50
C ILE A 69 1.21 -6.08 -9.99
N TYR A 70 1.21 -5.56 -8.78
CA TYR A 70 0.03 -5.01 -8.11
C TYR A 70 0.27 -3.53 -7.83
N PRO A 71 -0.48 -2.60 -8.44
CA PRO A 71 -0.35 -1.21 -8.07
C PRO A 71 -0.63 -1.03 -6.56
N PRO A 72 0.05 -0.08 -5.90
CA PRO A 72 -0.28 0.29 -4.52
C PRO A 72 -1.78 0.55 -4.36
N LEU A 73 -2.33 0.18 -3.20
CA LEU A 73 -3.75 0.44 -2.89
C LEU A 73 -3.96 1.94 -2.72
N ASP A 74 -4.95 2.49 -3.40
CA ASP A 74 -5.31 3.91 -3.31
C ASP A 74 -6.07 4.18 -2.01
N THR A 75 -5.33 4.29 -0.91
CA THR A 75 -5.86 4.51 0.45
C THR A 75 -5.08 5.57 1.19
N ASP A 76 -5.77 6.30 2.06
CA ASP A 76 -5.18 7.33 2.91
C ASP A 76 -4.09 6.73 3.81
N ASN A 77 -2.95 7.41 3.92
CA ASN A 77 -1.78 7.01 4.72
C ASN A 77 -1.33 5.56 4.48
N TYR A 78 -1.19 5.17 3.22
CA TYR A 78 -0.78 3.83 2.84
C TYR A 78 0.66 3.50 3.31
N VAL A 79 0.76 2.82 4.47
CA VAL A 79 2.01 2.57 5.21
C VAL A 79 2.97 1.70 4.40
N GLU A 80 2.44 0.73 3.66
CA GLU A 80 3.19 -0.21 2.86
C GLU A 80 4.01 0.49 1.76
N TYR A 81 3.45 1.52 1.13
CA TYR A 81 4.19 2.32 0.16
C TYR A 81 5.25 3.19 0.85
N SER A 82 4.99 3.63 2.08
CA SER A 82 6.00 4.32 2.89
C SER A 82 7.15 3.38 3.25
N ILE A 83 6.88 2.12 3.63
CA ILE A 83 7.92 1.10 3.86
C ILE A 83 8.76 0.90 2.59
N TYR A 84 8.13 0.86 1.42
CA TYR A 84 8.83 0.76 0.14
C TYR A 84 9.79 1.93 -0.10
N LEU A 85 9.33 3.18 0.06
CA LEU A 85 10.16 4.37 -0.11
C LEU A 85 11.33 4.40 0.88
N ASN A 86 11.05 4.13 2.16
CA ASN A 86 12.09 4.09 3.19
C ASN A 86 13.11 2.99 2.91
N SER A 87 12.64 1.78 2.54
CA SER A 87 13.52 0.67 2.17
C SER A 87 14.39 1.00 0.97
N ALA A 88 13.83 1.68 -0.05
CA ALA A 88 14.57 2.12 -1.22
C ALA A 88 15.72 3.07 -0.85
N VAL A 89 15.42 4.12 -0.08
CA VAL A 89 16.41 5.14 0.31
C VAL A 89 17.45 4.58 1.25
N MET A 90 17.06 3.84 2.29
CA MET A 90 17.99 3.26 3.27
C MET A 90 18.91 2.19 2.66
N SER A 91 18.52 1.56 1.55
CA SER A 91 19.35 0.59 0.83
C SER A 91 20.11 1.19 -0.37
N GLY A 92 20.01 2.51 -0.59
CA GLY A 92 20.70 3.22 -1.69
C GLY A 92 20.06 3.05 -3.07
N ASN A 93 18.85 2.47 -3.16
CA ASN A 93 18.11 2.29 -4.41
C ASN A 93 17.27 3.55 -4.71
N VAL A 94 17.95 4.67 -5.00
CA VAL A 94 17.35 6.00 -5.13
C VAL A 94 16.99 6.40 -6.58
N GLU A 95 17.00 5.45 -7.51
CA GLU A 95 16.54 5.68 -8.88
C GLU A 95 15.07 6.15 -8.86
N ASP A 96 14.77 7.25 -9.56
CA ASP A 96 13.45 7.89 -9.64
C ASP A 96 12.79 8.18 -8.29
N VAL A 97 13.57 8.33 -7.21
CA VAL A 97 13.03 8.51 -5.85
C VAL A 97 12.14 9.74 -5.76
N GLU A 98 12.50 10.84 -6.43
CA GLU A 98 11.67 12.05 -6.45
C GLU A 98 10.26 11.75 -7.02
N ALA A 99 10.19 11.08 -8.16
CA ALA A 99 8.90 10.75 -8.78
C ALA A 99 8.07 9.82 -7.88
N LYS A 100 8.72 8.82 -7.27
CA LYS A 100 8.06 7.86 -6.36
C LYS A 100 7.55 8.52 -5.08
N VAL A 101 8.30 9.47 -4.52
CA VAL A 101 7.91 10.25 -3.33
C VAL A 101 6.76 11.21 -3.65
N ARG A 102 6.84 11.94 -4.77
CA ARG A 102 5.73 12.80 -5.23
C ARG A 102 4.45 12.00 -5.50
N TYR A 103 4.58 10.80 -6.07
CA TYR A 103 3.45 9.86 -6.21
C TYR A 103 2.86 9.51 -4.85
N GLY A 104 3.70 9.19 -3.87
CA GLY A 104 3.26 8.87 -2.50
C GLY A 104 2.43 9.98 -1.87
N TYR A 105 2.90 11.23 -1.92
CA TYR A 105 2.13 12.36 -1.39
C TYR A 105 0.80 12.58 -2.12
N ARG A 106 0.78 12.48 -3.45
CA ARG A 106 -0.42 12.76 -4.26
C ARG A 106 -1.51 11.70 -4.14
N HIS A 107 -1.16 10.46 -3.83
CA HIS A 107 -2.12 9.35 -3.73
C HIS A 107 -2.46 8.96 -2.29
N PHE A 108 -1.52 9.15 -1.35
CA PHE A 108 -1.68 8.63 0.02
C PHE A 108 -1.64 9.74 1.08
N GLY A 109 -1.47 11.00 0.68
CA GLY A 109 -1.46 12.16 1.58
C GLY A 109 -0.21 12.34 2.44
N GLY A 110 0.69 11.36 2.46
CA GLY A 110 1.90 11.42 3.26
C GLY A 110 2.77 10.19 3.16
N ILE A 111 3.88 10.25 3.89
CA ILE A 111 4.83 9.16 4.07
C ILE A 111 4.91 8.91 5.57
N VAL A 112 4.44 7.74 6.01
CA VAL A 112 4.35 7.35 7.42
C VAL A 112 4.95 5.96 7.57
N ALA A 113 6.00 5.85 8.38
CA ALA A 113 6.64 4.56 8.66
C ALA A 113 6.42 4.15 10.12
N LEU A 114 6.07 2.89 10.33
CA LEU A 114 5.99 2.27 11.65
C LEU A 114 7.35 1.65 12.02
N HIS A 115 8.38 2.49 12.16
CA HIS A 115 9.73 2.08 12.52
C HIS A 115 10.26 2.86 13.74
N LYS A 116 11.19 2.24 14.49
CA LYS A 116 11.86 2.89 15.64
C LYS A 116 12.59 4.18 15.25
N ASN A 117 13.06 4.27 14.01
CA ASN A 117 13.77 5.43 13.44
C ASN A 117 12.90 6.19 12.42
N ASN A 118 11.58 6.22 12.61
CA ASN A 118 10.66 6.76 11.59
C ASN A 118 10.97 8.22 11.21
N TYR A 119 11.41 9.04 12.15
CA TYR A 119 11.65 10.46 11.95
C TYR A 119 12.85 10.68 11.04
N GLU A 120 13.97 10.03 11.34
CA GLU A 120 15.19 10.10 10.54
C GLU A 120 14.98 9.53 9.14
N MET A 121 14.22 8.44 9.05
CA MET A 121 13.88 7.81 7.77
C MET A 121 13.01 8.73 6.91
N HIS A 122 11.98 9.38 7.48
CA HIS A 122 11.15 10.34 6.77
C HIS A 122 11.99 11.50 6.21
N ILE A 123 12.87 12.09 7.03
CA ILE A 123 13.77 13.16 6.59
C ILE A 123 14.66 12.68 5.45
N ALA A 124 15.21 11.47 5.55
CA ALA A 124 16.07 10.91 4.52
C ALA A 124 15.32 10.70 3.19
N VAL A 125 14.05 10.28 3.23
CA VAL A 125 13.22 10.12 2.03
C VAL A 125 12.96 11.46 1.35
N ASP A 126 12.54 12.49 2.10
CA ASP A 126 12.30 13.82 1.53
C ASP A 126 13.58 14.45 0.98
N SER A 127 14.70 14.27 1.70
CA SER A 127 16.02 14.75 1.28
C SER A 127 16.48 14.06 -0.01
N ALA A 128 16.28 12.74 -0.12
CA ALA A 128 16.60 11.98 -1.33
C ALA A 128 15.77 12.44 -2.54
N ALA A 129 14.51 12.80 -2.31
CA ALA A 129 13.61 13.38 -3.31
C ALA A 129 13.84 14.88 -3.57
N LYS A 130 14.75 15.53 -2.83
CA LYS A 130 15.05 16.96 -2.93
C LYS A 130 13.80 17.84 -2.76
N LEU A 131 12.84 17.41 -1.95
CA LEU A 131 11.63 18.17 -1.67
C LEU A 131 11.89 19.21 -0.58
N THR A 132 11.42 20.43 -0.80
CA THR A 132 11.37 21.46 0.24
C THR A 132 10.09 21.34 1.06
N GLU A 133 10.04 22.00 2.22
CA GLU A 133 8.80 22.12 3.00
C GLU A 133 7.64 22.71 2.18
N THR A 134 7.95 23.64 1.26
CA THR A 134 6.94 24.26 0.37
C THR A 134 6.42 23.26 -0.65
N ASP A 135 7.29 22.42 -1.22
CA ASP A 135 6.86 21.33 -2.11
C ASP A 135 5.93 20.35 -1.39
N ILE A 136 6.31 19.93 -0.18
CA ILE A 136 5.53 18.99 0.63
C ILE A 136 4.16 19.60 0.98
N ALA A 137 4.12 20.86 1.40
CA ALA A 137 2.87 21.56 1.71
C ALA A 137 1.95 21.64 0.49
N GLN A 138 2.51 21.93 -0.69
CA GLN A 138 1.75 21.98 -1.94
C GLN A 138 1.22 20.59 -2.35
N LEU A 139 2.03 19.53 -2.25
CA LEU A 139 1.60 18.16 -2.56
C LEU A 139 0.50 17.68 -1.61
N LYS A 140 0.61 17.98 -0.31
CA LYS A 140 -0.44 17.66 0.68
C LYS A 140 -1.74 18.41 0.37
N LYS A 141 -1.65 19.66 -0.09
CA LYS A 141 -2.81 20.45 -0.52
C LYS A 141 -3.45 19.85 -1.79
N GLU A 142 -2.65 19.41 -2.75
CA GLU A 142 -3.12 18.70 -3.95
C GLU A 142 -3.91 17.44 -3.57
N TYR A 143 -3.33 16.60 -2.70
CA TYR A 143 -4.01 15.42 -2.20
C TYR A 143 -5.31 15.77 -1.48
N ALA A 144 -5.27 16.73 -0.53
CA ALA A 144 -6.46 17.14 0.20
C ALA A 144 -7.60 17.55 -0.73
N ASN A 145 -7.30 18.33 -1.77
CA ASN A 145 -8.28 18.78 -2.75
C ASN A 145 -8.82 17.67 -3.67
N SER A 146 -8.12 16.54 -3.77
CA SER A 146 -8.57 15.40 -4.58
C SER A 146 -9.67 14.57 -3.89
N LEU A 147 -9.88 14.77 -2.59
CA LEU A 147 -10.81 13.99 -1.78
C LEU A 147 -12.25 14.51 -1.92
N ASP A 148 -13.22 13.60 -1.99
CA ASP A 148 -14.63 13.96 -1.88
C ASP A 148 -14.98 14.30 -0.41
N HIS A 149 -14.80 15.57 -0.07
CA HIS A 149 -15.14 16.10 1.24
C HIS A 149 -16.63 15.96 1.56
N GLY A 150 -17.51 16.06 0.55
CA GLY A 150 -18.95 15.86 0.73
C GLY A 150 -19.27 14.44 1.20
N LEU A 151 -18.67 13.43 0.55
CA LEU A 151 -18.78 12.03 0.97
C LEU A 151 -18.18 11.81 2.36
N ARG A 152 -17.00 12.38 2.65
CA ARG A 152 -16.36 12.26 3.98
C ARG A 152 -17.25 12.83 5.10
N GLU A 153 -17.86 13.99 4.90
CA GLU A 153 -18.81 14.56 5.86
C GLU A 153 -20.06 13.69 6.03
N ARG A 154 -20.60 13.13 4.94
CA ARG A 154 -21.73 12.19 5.01
C ARG A 154 -21.40 10.95 5.83
N LEU A 155 -20.25 10.32 5.56
CA LEU A 155 -19.79 9.14 6.31
C LEU A 155 -19.57 9.45 7.80
N ARG A 156 -18.99 10.62 8.11
CA ARG A 156 -18.84 11.08 9.51
C ARG A 156 -20.18 11.21 10.21
N ARG A 157 -21.16 11.85 9.56
CA ARG A 157 -22.51 11.98 10.12
C ARG A 157 -23.17 10.61 10.34
N MET A 158 -23.10 9.72 9.36
CA MET A 158 -23.64 8.35 9.50
C MET A 158 -23.04 7.63 10.70
N HIS A 159 -21.71 7.73 10.88
CA HIS A 159 -21.02 7.16 12.04
C HIS A 159 -21.51 7.77 13.35
N TYR A 160 -21.61 9.10 13.46
CA TYR A 160 -22.08 9.75 14.70
C TYR A 160 -23.53 9.42 15.02
N GLU A 161 -24.42 9.38 14.03
CA GLU A 161 -25.82 9.01 14.21
C GLU A 161 -25.95 7.56 14.72
N ASP A 162 -25.18 6.61 14.17
CA ASP A 162 -25.14 5.22 14.64
C ASP A 162 -24.59 5.12 16.08
N GLN A 163 -23.44 5.76 16.34
CA GLN A 163 -22.80 5.69 17.66
C GLN A 163 -23.64 6.36 18.76
N ALA A 164 -24.37 7.43 18.45
CA ALA A 164 -25.23 8.11 19.41
C ALA A 164 -26.33 7.19 19.97
N ILE A 165 -26.91 6.33 19.13
CA ILE A 165 -27.91 5.34 19.60
C ILE A 165 -27.25 4.25 20.45
N ARG A 166 -26.11 3.71 19.99
CA ARG A 166 -25.40 2.63 20.71
C ARG A 166 -24.92 3.06 22.09
N LEU A 167 -24.30 4.23 22.19
CA LEU A 167 -23.73 4.73 23.44
C LEU A 167 -24.79 5.12 24.47
N ASN A 168 -26.01 5.45 24.02
CA ASN A 168 -27.14 5.77 24.89
C ASN A 168 -27.98 4.53 25.25
N GLY A 169 -27.55 3.32 24.89
CA GLY A 169 -28.25 2.08 25.21
C GLY A 169 -29.51 1.84 24.37
N GLY A 170 -29.56 2.39 23.15
CA GLY A 170 -30.69 2.23 22.24
C GLY A 170 -30.95 0.78 21.83
N SER A 171 -32.20 0.51 21.49
CA SER A 171 -32.72 -0.79 21.06
C SER A 171 -32.22 -1.21 19.66
N TYR A 172 -32.40 -2.49 19.33
CA TYR A 172 -32.10 -3.01 17.99
C TYR A 172 -32.97 -2.36 16.92
N GLU A 173 -34.23 -2.05 17.23
CA GLU A 173 -35.14 -1.34 16.34
C GLU A 173 -34.63 0.08 16.03
N GLU A 174 -34.19 0.83 17.05
CA GLU A 174 -33.63 2.18 16.87
C GLU A 174 -32.34 2.16 16.03
N MET A 175 -31.45 1.19 16.26
CA MET A 175 -30.26 0.98 15.43
C MET A 175 -30.66 0.67 13.98
N GLY A 176 -31.66 -0.20 13.76
CA GLY A 176 -32.15 -0.56 12.44
C GLY A 176 -32.75 0.61 11.65
N LEU A 177 -33.41 1.55 12.32
CA LEU A 177 -33.95 2.76 11.69
C LEU A 177 -32.84 3.69 11.18
N ILE A 178 -31.79 3.89 11.98
CA ILE A 178 -30.63 4.70 11.57
C ILE A 178 -29.89 4.02 10.41
N ASP A 179 -29.68 2.71 10.48
CA ASP A 179 -29.06 1.95 9.39
C ASP A 179 -29.85 2.06 8.09
N TRP A 180 -31.18 1.94 8.15
CA TRP A 180 -32.04 2.07 6.97
C TRP A 180 -31.96 3.48 6.36
N LYS A 181 -32.03 4.52 7.20
CA LYS A 181 -31.86 5.91 6.77
C LYS A 181 -30.51 6.11 6.07
N ASN A 182 -29.44 5.57 6.64
CA ASN A 182 -28.08 5.69 6.12
C ASN A 182 -27.87 4.96 4.79
N ARG A 183 -28.62 3.90 4.49
CA ARG A 183 -28.57 3.17 3.19
C ARG A 183 -29.34 3.83 2.06
N SER A 184 -30.23 4.77 2.38
CA SER A 184 -31.18 5.35 1.43
C SER A 184 -30.73 6.71 0.86
N ILE A 185 -29.46 7.08 1.08
CA ILE A 185 -28.82 8.35 0.68
C ILE A 185 -27.74 8.04 -0.36
#